data_AF-A0A645J3Q9-F1
#
_entry.id   AF-A0A645J3Q9-F1
#
_cell.length_a   1.000
_cell.length_b   1.000
_cell.length_c   1.000
_cell.angle_alpha   90.00
_cell.angle_beta   90.00
_cell.angle_gamma   90.00
#
_symmetry.space_group_name_H-M   'P 1'
#
loop_
_entity.id
_entity.type
_entity.pdbx_description
1 polymer ?
#
loop_
_entity_poly.entity_id
_entity_poly.type
_entity_poly.pdbx_seq_one_letter_code
_entity_poly.pdbx_strand_id
1 'polypeptide(L)'
;MKQYSDVIEIQTRKTSAGEGLWKGYFKNGWMAYYVDKSLPMVLFNTLYYCLKSPHYTGIAYFYGYLSSAFKKEKKIQDTEIRAYYRSQGLGFLFSRVSGALSRNSTEPKQGEQ
;
A
#
# COMPACT_ATOMS: atom_id res chain seq x y z
N MET A 1 31.63 1.23 -16.61
CA MET A 1 30.44 0.45 -16.22
C MET A 1 29.26 0.97 -17.04
N LYS A 2 28.60 0.11 -17.81
CA LYS A 2 27.49 0.51 -18.71
C LYS A 2 26.18 0.25 -17.97
N GLN A 3 25.50 1.32 -17.56
CA GLN A 3 24.17 1.23 -16.97
C GLN A 3 23.17 1.40 -18.11
N TYR A 4 22.38 0.36 -18.39
CA TYR A 4 21.35 0.40 -19.42
C TYR A 4 20.18 1.26 -18.92
N SER A 5 20.02 2.44 -19.51
CA SER A 5 18.99 3.43 -19.17
C SER A 5 17.58 3.08 -19.69
N ASP A 6 17.43 1.96 -20.39
CA ASP A 6 16.27 1.68 -21.25
C ASP A 6 15.56 0.34 -20.95
N VAL A 7 15.95 -0.34 -19.87
CA VAL A 7 15.24 -1.55 -19.44
C VAL A 7 14.07 -1.15 -18.55
N ILE A 8 12.94 -0.85 -19.19
CA ILE A 8 11.65 -0.72 -18.50
C ILE A 8 11.11 -2.15 -18.34
N GLU A 9 11.36 -2.77 -17.19
CA GLU A 9 10.78 -4.06 -16.86
C GLU A 9 9.28 -3.86 -16.55
N ILE A 10 8.44 -3.98 -17.59
CA ILE A 10 6.98 -3.88 -17.45
C ILE A 10 6.48 -5.17 -16.80
N GLN A 11 6.40 -5.19 -15.48
CA GLN A 11 5.68 -6.25 -14.76
C GLN A 11 4.17 -6.10 -15.00
N THR A 12 3.65 -6.86 -15.96
CA THR A 12 2.21 -6.97 -16.27
C THR A 12 1.40 -7.69 -15.17
N ARG A 13 2.06 -8.36 -14.22
CA ARG A 13 1.41 -9.02 -13.08
C ARG A 13 1.37 -8.08 -11.87
N LYS A 14 0.22 -7.99 -11.18
CA LYS A 14 0.18 -7.43 -9.81
C LYS A 14 1.21 -8.20 -8.97
N THR A 15 2.27 -7.56 -8.53
CA THR A 15 3.50 -8.14 -7.91
C THR A 15 3.27 -8.99 -6.65
N SER A 16 2.04 -9.05 -6.13
CA SER A 16 1.62 -9.99 -5.08
C SER A 16 0.98 -11.30 -5.60
N ALA A 17 0.92 -11.53 -6.92
CA ALA A 17 0.25 -12.69 -7.50
C ALA A 17 1.02 -14.02 -7.34
N GLY A 18 2.32 -13.99 -7.01
CA GLY A 18 3.13 -15.20 -6.81
C GLY A 18 2.70 -16.04 -5.59
N GLU A 19 2.26 -15.37 -4.50
CA GLU A 19 1.75 -16.00 -3.27
C GLU A 19 0.25 -15.76 -3.01
N GLY A 20 -0.39 -14.93 -3.85
CA GLY A 20 -1.78 -14.49 -3.71
C GLY A 20 -1.90 -13.09 -3.12
N LEU A 21 -2.83 -12.30 -3.68
CA LEU A 21 -3.06 -10.90 -3.28
C LEU A 21 -3.27 -10.76 -1.76
N TRP A 22 -4.01 -11.70 -1.14
CA TRP A 22 -4.24 -11.72 0.30
C TRP A 22 -2.92 -11.69 1.11
N LYS A 23 -1.99 -12.62 0.84
CA LYS A 23 -0.72 -12.71 1.57
C LYS A 23 0.14 -11.47 1.37
N GLY A 24 0.17 -10.94 0.15
CA GLY A 24 0.90 -9.71 -0.14
C GLY A 24 0.36 -8.50 0.63
N TYR A 25 -0.96 -8.31 0.66
CA TYR A 25 -1.56 -7.23 1.43
C TYR A 25 -1.45 -7.43 2.94
N PHE A 26 -1.53 -8.67 3.43
CA PHE A 26 -1.22 -9.00 4.82
C PHE A 26 0.20 -8.57 5.22
N LYS A 27 1.20 -8.90 4.39
CA LYS A 27 2.59 -8.47 4.59
C LYS A 27 2.74 -6.95 4.55
N ASN A 28 1.97 -6.26 3.70
CA ASN A 28 1.94 -4.79 3.68
C ASN A 28 1.36 -4.21 4.97
N GLY A 29 0.33 -4.85 5.55
CA GLY A 29 -0.24 -4.48 6.83
C GLY A 29 0.74 -4.67 7.99
N TRP A 30 1.41 -5.82 8.01
CA TRP A 30 2.50 -6.11 8.93
C TRP A 30 3.61 -5.05 8.85
N MET A 31 4.05 -4.72 7.62
CA MET A 31 5.07 -3.70 7.38
C MET A 31 4.63 -2.33 7.90
N ALA A 32 3.35 -1.96 7.72
CA ALA A 32 2.81 -0.71 8.24
C ALA A 32 2.93 -0.63 9.77
N TYR A 33 2.74 -1.74 10.47
CA TYR A 33 2.98 -1.81 11.92
C TYR A 33 4.47 -1.73 12.24
N TYR A 34 5.30 -2.47 11.50
CA TYR A 34 6.76 -2.49 11.67
C TYR A 34 7.38 -1.09 11.58
N VAL A 35 6.96 -0.28 10.60
CA VAL A 35 7.45 1.10 10.42
C VAL A 35 6.72 2.14 11.29
N ASP A 36 5.86 1.70 12.22
CA ASP A 36 5.09 2.54 13.14
C ASP A 36 4.17 3.57 12.44
N LYS A 37 3.51 3.17 11.34
CA LYS A 37 2.47 4.02 10.75
C LYS A 37 1.36 4.28 11.75
N SER A 38 0.84 5.50 11.76
CA SER A 38 -0.25 5.88 12.65
C SER A 38 -1.55 5.12 12.30
N LEU A 39 -2.37 4.82 13.31
CA LEU A 39 -3.63 4.11 13.11
C LEU A 39 -4.58 4.80 12.11
N PRO A 40 -4.75 6.14 12.13
CA PRO A 40 -5.57 6.82 11.12
C PRO A 40 -5.05 6.60 9.68
N MET A 41 -3.72 6.56 9.51
CA MET A 41 -3.10 6.30 8.21
C MET A 41 -3.36 4.88 7.72
N VAL A 42 -3.37 3.91 8.63
CA VAL A 42 -3.70 2.52 8.32
C VAL A 42 -5.17 2.40 7.91
N LEU A 43 -6.09 3.01 8.66
CA LEU A 43 -7.52 2.99 8.36
C LEU A 43 -7.84 3.62 6.99
N PHE A 44 -7.20 4.75 6.67
CA PHE A 44 -7.36 5.39 5.37
C PHE A 44 -6.88 4.47 4.23
N ASN A 45 -5.70 3.85 4.37
CA ASN A 45 -5.20 2.90 3.37
C ASN A 45 -6.11 1.67 3.24
N THR A 46 -6.62 1.14 4.36
CA THR A 46 -7.61 0.06 4.36
C THR A 46 -8.84 0.44 3.55
N LEU A 47 -9.41 1.61 3.79
CA LEU A 47 -10.58 2.09 3.05
C LEU A 47 -10.26 2.25 1.58
N TYR A 48 -9.13 2.87 1.24
CA TYR A 48 -8.68 3.04 -0.14
C TYR A 48 -8.53 1.69 -0.87
N TYR A 49 -7.91 0.70 -0.24
CA TYR A 49 -7.78 -0.64 -0.82
C TYR A 49 -9.10 -1.41 -0.86
N CYS A 50 -9.99 -1.19 0.10
CA CYS A 50 -11.35 -1.74 0.06
C CYS A 50 -12.17 -1.15 -1.08
N LEU A 51 -11.95 0.10 -1.49
CA LEU A 51 -12.65 0.72 -2.63
C LEU A 51 -12.10 0.24 -3.98
N LYS A 52 -10.88 -0.31 -4.02
CA LYS A 52 -10.24 -0.79 -5.24
C LYS A 52 -10.48 -2.29 -5.43
N SER A 53 -10.85 -2.70 -6.64
CA SER A 53 -10.98 -4.14 -6.94
C SER A 53 -9.59 -4.83 -6.94
N PRO A 54 -9.42 -5.97 -6.22
CA PRO A 54 -10.44 -6.68 -5.44
C PRO A 54 -10.55 -6.17 -3.98
N HIS A 55 -11.79 -5.94 -3.53
CA HIS A 55 -12.12 -5.28 -2.26
C HIS A 55 -11.57 -5.97 -1.00
N TYR A 56 -11.37 -7.29 -1.03
CA TYR A 56 -10.84 -8.04 0.11
C TYR A 56 -9.38 -7.69 0.46
N THR A 57 -8.67 -6.97 -0.42
CA THR A 57 -7.26 -6.59 -0.20
C THR A 57 -7.08 -5.60 0.95
N GLY A 58 -8.04 -4.69 1.15
CA GLY A 58 -8.02 -3.79 2.31
C GLY A 58 -8.19 -4.56 3.62
N ILE A 59 -9.05 -5.58 3.64
CA ILE A 59 -9.25 -6.45 4.81
C ILE A 59 -7.95 -7.20 5.14
N ALA A 60 -7.28 -7.77 4.13
CA ALA A 60 -6.01 -8.46 4.32
C ALA A 60 -4.93 -7.53 4.92
N TYR A 61 -4.84 -6.30 4.41
CA TYR A 61 -3.94 -5.27 4.94
C TYR A 61 -4.25 -4.92 6.40
N PHE A 62 -5.52 -4.67 6.71
CA PHE A 62 -5.90 -4.33 8.09
C PHE A 62 -5.65 -5.48 9.06
N TYR A 63 -5.93 -6.71 8.63
CA TYR A 63 -5.69 -7.92 9.43
C TYR A 63 -4.18 -8.11 9.72
N GLY A 64 -3.32 -7.87 8.72
CA GLY A 64 -1.87 -7.86 8.91
C GLY A 64 -1.44 -6.90 10.02
N TYR A 65 -1.89 -5.65 9.94
CA TYR A 65 -1.57 -4.63 10.93
C TYR A 65 -2.08 -4.98 12.34
N LEU A 66 -3.35 -5.39 12.45
CA LEU A 66 -3.94 -5.77 13.74
C LEU A 66 -3.22 -6.97 14.36
N SER A 67 -2.92 -7.99 13.56
CA SER A 67 -2.23 -9.18 14.05
C SER A 67 -0.88 -8.84 14.67
N SER A 68 -0.12 -7.94 14.05
CA SER A 68 1.16 -7.44 14.56
C SER A 68 1.00 -6.56 15.80
N ALA A 69 -0.09 -5.78 15.86
CA ALA A 69 -0.42 -4.96 17.02
C ALA A 69 -0.77 -5.81 18.26
N PHE A 70 -1.59 -6.85 18.09
CA PHE A 70 -1.93 -7.79 19.16
C PHE A 70 -0.71 -8.58 19.64
N LYS A 71 0.16 -9.01 18.70
CA LYS A 71 1.42 -9.67 19.02
C LYS A 71 2.49 -8.75 19.60
N LYS A 72 2.27 -7.43 19.58
CA LYS A 72 3.24 -6.39 19.97
C LYS A 72 4.60 -6.63 19.31
N GLU A 73 4.60 -6.86 18.00
CA GLU A 73 5.82 -7.16 17.27
C GLU A 73 6.85 -6.04 17.35
N LYS A 74 8.13 -6.38 17.15
CA LYS A 74 9.21 -5.40 17.17
C LYS A 74 9.02 -4.40 16.02
N LYS A 75 9.03 -3.12 16.35
CA LYS A 75 9.04 -2.03 15.38
C LYS A 75 10.47 -1.69 14.98
N ILE A 76 10.60 -0.94 13.89
CA ILE A 76 11.89 -0.38 13.47
C ILE A 76 12.46 0.51 14.58
N GLN A 77 13.74 0.30 14.88
CA GLN A 77 14.46 1.03 15.93
C GLN A 77 14.98 2.38 15.43
N ASP A 78 15.16 2.51 14.12
CA ASP A 78 15.57 3.74 13.46
C ASP A 78 14.52 4.83 13.68
N THR A 79 14.90 5.85 14.45
CA THR A 79 14.02 6.95 14.81
C THR A 79 13.75 7.89 13.65
N GLU A 80 14.66 8.00 12.68
CA GLU A 80 14.49 8.86 11.50
C GLU A 80 13.42 8.29 10.58
N ILE A 81 13.51 6.99 10.28
CA ILE A 81 12.51 6.30 9.45
C ILE A 81 11.14 6.35 10.13
N ARG A 82 11.10 6.14 11.44
CA ARG A 82 9.87 6.22 12.23
C ARG A 82 9.26 7.61 12.19
N ALA A 83 10.08 8.65 12.38
CA ALA A 83 9.65 10.04 12.31
C ALA A 83 9.12 10.39 10.92
N TYR A 84 9.77 9.93 9.85
CA TYR A 84 9.33 10.14 8.47
C TYR A 84 7.96 9.53 8.16
N TYR A 85 7.69 8.31 8.61
CA TYR A 85 6.37 7.69 8.41
C TYR A 85 5.29 8.25 9.33
N ARG A 86 5.67 8.75 10.51
CA ARG A 86 4.73 9.36 11.47
C ARG A 86 4.39 10.82 11.13
N SER A 87 5.33 11.55 10.51
CA SER A 87 5.12 12.93 10.04
C SER A 87 4.37 13.00 8.72
N GLN A 88 4.32 11.90 7.96
CA GLN A 88 3.44 11.78 6.80
C GLN A 88 1.97 11.82 7.24
N GLY A 89 1.42 13.03 7.25
CA GLY A 89 0.04 13.31 7.59
C GLY A 89 -0.95 12.89 6.49
N LEU A 90 -2.23 12.88 6.86
CA LEU A 90 -3.36 12.58 5.97
C LEU A 90 -3.35 13.44 4.69
N GLY A 91 -2.90 14.70 4.75
CA GLY A 91 -2.84 15.60 3.58
C GLY A 91 -1.92 15.13 2.46
N PHE A 92 -0.76 14.56 2.79
CA PHE A 92 0.17 13.99 1.80
C PHE A 92 -0.40 12.73 1.13
N LEU A 93 -1.20 11.95 1.86
CA LEU A 93 -1.89 10.80 1.32
C LEU A 93 -3.08 11.19 0.44
N PHE A 94 -3.84 12.21 0.85
CA PHE A 94 -4.93 12.74 0.04
C PHE A 94 -4.43 13.20 -1.33
N SER A 95 -3.26 13.84 -1.42
CA SER A 95 -2.69 14.24 -2.71
C SER A 95 -2.25 13.05 -3.58
N ARG A 96 -1.73 11.98 -2.97
CA ARG A 96 -1.40 10.72 -3.67
C ARG A 96 -2.66 10.02 -4.19
N VAL A 97 -3.72 9.97 -3.38
CA VAL A 97 -4.99 9.33 -3.74
C VAL A 97 -5.77 10.16 -4.75
N SER A 98 -5.84 11.48 -4.60
CA SER A 98 -6.51 12.35 -5.57
C SER A 98 -5.81 12.32 -6.92
N GLY A 99 -4.47 12.30 -6.94
CA GLY A 99 -3.70 12.12 -8.17
C GLY A 99 -3.93 10.77 -8.85
N ALA A 100 -4.06 9.69 -8.07
CA ALA A 100 -4.38 8.36 -8.60
C ALA A 100 -5.84 8.26 -9.10
N LEU A 101 -6.79 8.88 -8.38
CA LEU A 101 -8.20 8.90 -8.74
C LEU A 101 -8.45 9.75 -9.99
N SER A 102 -7.78 10.91 -10.09
CA SER A 102 -7.84 11.78 -11.27
C SER A 102 -7.34 11.08 -12.53
N ARG A 103 -6.26 10.29 -12.44
CA ARG A 103 -5.76 9.49 -13.57
C ARG A 103 -6.76 8.41 -13.99
N ASN A 104 -7.41 7.76 -13.02
CA ASN A 104 -8.44 6.75 -13.31
C ASN A 104 -9.72 7.33 -13.93
N SER A 105 -10.04 8.61 -13.70
CA SER A 105 -11.19 9.28 -14.35
C SER A 105 -10.95 9.70 -15.80
N THR A 106 -9.69 9.70 -16.26
CA THR A 106 -9.32 10.09 -17.63
C THR A 106 -9.14 8.89 -18.57
N GLU A 107 -9.23 7.65 -18.09
CA GLU A 107 -9.26 6.47 -18.95
C GLU A 107 -10.69 6.24 -19.48
N PRO A 108 -10.95 6.43 -20.80
CA PRO A 108 -12.22 6.03 -21.37
C PRO A 108 -12.35 4.50 -21.30
N LYS A 109 -13.53 4.01 -20.88
CA LYS A 109 -13.89 2.59 -20.92
C LYS A 109 -13.85 2.11 -22.38
N GLN A 110 -12.76 1.49 -22.79
CA GLN A 110 -12.66 0.90 -24.12
C GLN A 110 -12.78 -0.63 -24.00
N GLY A 111 -13.91 -1.15 -24.49
CA GLY A 111 -14.01 -2.48 -25.07
C GLY A 111 -14.72 -3.55 -24.24
N GLU A 112 -16.06 -3.58 -24.32
CA GLU A 112 -16.79 -4.85 -24.54
C GLU A 112 -17.83 -4.56 -25.63
N GLN A 113 -17.52 -5.00 -26.86
CA GLN A 113 -18.48 -5.30 -27.93
C GLN A 113 -18.37 -6.80 -28.20
#